data_AF-A0A2W4LFV0-F1
#
_entry.id   AF-A0A2W4LFV0-F1
#
_cell.length_a   1.000
_cell.length_b   1.000
_cell.length_c   1.000
_cell.angle_alpha   90.00
_cell.angle_beta   90.00
_cell.angle_gamma   90.00
#
_symmetry.space_group_name_H-M   'P 1'
#
loop_
_entity.id
_entity.type
_entity.pdbx_description
1 polymer ?
#
loop_
_entity_poly.entity_id
_entity_poly.type
_entity_poly.pdbx_seq_one_letter_code
_entity_poly.pdbx_strand_id
1 'polypeptide(L)'
;MPRLGIAKEFLAEYAKLQKPVQKAVDAAIAKFREHTHAGLHLEKLNNAKDPRIRTIRINDFYRGVVLAPDSGDEFLLLTVLPHDEAIAYATSRRFTVNQALGVLEVRDQRGLDAIEPTLREAAKGSPRQLFAHVKDADLKRLGIDSHLLPLVRLLSTEEHLEALANLLPAAQYDVLVALAAGYTPEEVWSEISAYLPAGTRPTEVDTEDISAAIARTPDRFAMVSGPEELTQILKHPFDAWRIFLHPAQREIAYRSSYSGPTLVTGGAGTGKTVTALHRAVFLARRAAAPASVLLTTFTRNLADALDHQLALLTDEPEVRERIEVLNVDRLAHRVFSEAYGRQPDIVDPRELRQLWEKAAASSGFNAVFLEREWVQVILAQGLREPAQYLTARRHGRGKALRADQRLAVWEAIRHVTDTLRQLGQHTHLQLADEAARLLAERPVRPYRHVIVDEGQDLHPAQWRLLSHAAARGPDDLFISPRPTPPTPPTPGMPPRRGGAVW
;
A
#
# COMPACT_ATOMS: atom_id res chain seq x y z
N MET A 1 -17.04 24.32 -13.13
CA MET A 1 -16.44 24.93 -11.91
C MET A 1 -14.99 24.53 -11.92
N PRO A 2 -14.05 25.49 -11.88
CA PRO A 2 -12.65 25.16 -12.01
C PRO A 2 -12.15 24.32 -10.85
N ARG A 3 -11.45 23.24 -11.19
CA ARG A 3 -10.81 22.33 -10.23
C ARG A 3 -9.31 22.57 -10.29
N LEU A 4 -8.69 22.66 -9.12
CA LEU A 4 -7.24 22.80 -8.99
C LEU A 4 -6.69 21.48 -8.46
N GLY A 5 -5.90 20.81 -9.28
CA GLY A 5 -5.01 19.74 -8.86
C GLY A 5 -3.72 20.31 -8.28
N ILE A 6 -3.08 19.54 -7.41
CA ILE A 6 -1.79 19.88 -6.81
C ILE A 6 -0.78 18.76 -7.04
N ALA A 7 0.42 19.13 -7.47
CA ALA A 7 1.56 18.23 -7.49
C ALA A 7 2.00 17.85 -6.06
N LYS A 8 2.30 16.57 -5.86
CA LYS A 8 2.75 16.03 -4.57
C LYS A 8 4.08 16.63 -4.12
N GLU A 9 4.97 16.88 -5.06
CA GLU A 9 6.26 17.53 -4.83
C GLU A 9 6.09 18.92 -4.20
N PHE A 10 5.09 19.68 -4.66
CA PHE A 10 4.76 21.00 -4.11
C PHE A 10 4.34 20.95 -2.64
N LEU A 11 3.76 19.86 -2.15
CA LEU A 11 3.31 19.80 -0.74
C LEU A 11 4.50 19.65 0.23
N ALA A 12 5.55 18.96 -0.19
CA ALA A 12 6.81 18.91 0.55
C ALA A 12 7.53 20.28 0.52
N GLU A 13 7.39 21.04 -0.56
CA GLU A 13 7.92 22.40 -0.67
C GLU A 13 7.10 23.38 0.20
N TYR A 14 5.77 23.28 0.18
CA TYR A 14 4.86 24.12 0.93
C TYR A 14 5.16 24.09 2.44
N ALA A 15 5.44 22.91 2.98
CA ALA A 15 5.84 22.73 4.38
C ALA A 15 7.13 23.48 4.75
N LYS A 16 8.04 23.71 3.78
CA LYS A 16 9.32 24.41 3.95
C LYS A 16 9.19 25.92 3.75
N LEU A 17 8.09 26.41 3.16
CA LEU A 17 7.87 27.83 2.95
C LEU A 17 7.68 28.57 4.29
N GLN A 18 8.06 29.85 4.32
CA GLN A 18 7.81 30.68 5.49
C GLN A 18 6.30 30.92 5.68
N LYS A 19 5.83 31.03 6.93
CA LYS A 19 4.41 31.25 7.27
C LYS A 19 3.73 32.40 6.49
N PRO A 20 4.36 33.56 6.23
CA PRO A 20 3.75 34.61 5.41
C PRO A 20 3.54 34.19 3.95
N VAL A 21 4.44 33.37 3.40
CA VAL A 21 4.36 32.84 2.03
C VAL A 21 3.29 31.76 1.94
N GLN A 22 3.20 30.87 2.93
CA GLN A 22 2.11 29.88 3.04
C GLN A 22 0.74 30.55 3.02
N LYS A 23 0.54 31.61 3.82
CA LYS A 23 -0.72 32.39 3.80
C LYS A 23 -0.99 33.05 2.44
N ALA A 24 0.04 33.52 1.75
CA ALA A 24 -0.10 34.12 0.42
C ALA A 24 -0.49 33.05 -0.62
N VAL A 25 0.07 31.84 -0.52
CA VAL A 25 -0.32 30.68 -1.33
C VAL A 25 -1.77 30.30 -1.08
N ASP A 26 -2.19 30.17 0.19
CA ASP A 26 -3.57 29.84 0.55
C ASP A 26 -4.55 30.88 -0.02
N ALA A 27 -4.20 32.17 0.08
CA ALA A 27 -4.99 33.26 -0.46
C ALA A 27 -5.06 33.24 -1.99
N ALA A 28 -3.96 32.93 -2.67
CA ALA A 28 -3.93 32.81 -4.13
C ALA A 28 -4.79 31.62 -4.62
N ILE A 29 -4.72 30.49 -3.92
CA ILE A 29 -5.51 29.29 -4.18
C ILE A 29 -7.01 29.53 -3.92
N ALA A 30 -7.37 30.21 -2.83
CA ALA A 30 -8.76 30.57 -2.54
C ALA A 30 -9.34 31.48 -3.63
N LYS A 31 -8.59 32.52 -4.03
CA LYS A 31 -8.98 33.42 -5.12
C LYS A 31 -9.16 32.70 -6.45
N PHE A 32 -8.27 31.72 -6.75
CA PHE A 32 -8.32 30.93 -7.98
C PHE A 32 -9.67 30.27 -8.24
N ARG A 33 -10.40 29.92 -7.16
CA ARG A 33 -11.68 29.24 -7.25
C ARG A 33 -12.89 30.17 -7.31
N GLU A 34 -12.75 31.41 -6.84
CA GLU A 34 -13.82 32.42 -6.86
C GLU A 34 -13.97 33.10 -8.23
N HIS A 35 -12.90 33.14 -9.04
CA HIS A 35 -12.90 33.82 -10.34
C HIS A 35 -12.42 32.88 -11.46
N THR A 36 -13.31 32.51 -12.38
CA THR A 36 -12.95 31.88 -13.66
C THR A 36 -12.16 32.86 -14.51
N HIS A 37 -10.93 32.50 -14.94
CA HIS A 37 -10.04 33.07 -15.98
C HIS A 37 -9.86 34.59 -16.16
N ALA A 38 -10.79 35.46 -15.76
CA ALA A 38 -10.78 36.90 -15.97
C ALA A 38 -10.30 37.70 -14.75
N GLY A 39 -10.24 37.08 -13.55
CA GLY A 39 -9.85 37.77 -12.30
C GLY A 39 -8.45 37.43 -11.78
N LEU A 40 -7.85 36.31 -12.19
CA LEU A 40 -6.46 35.98 -11.88
C LEU A 40 -5.63 36.04 -13.15
N HIS A 41 -4.69 36.99 -13.18
CA HIS A 41 -3.73 37.12 -14.27
C HIS A 41 -2.77 35.91 -14.28
N LEU A 42 -3.18 34.84 -14.99
CA LEU A 42 -2.27 33.78 -15.40
C LEU A 42 -1.38 34.32 -16.52
N GLU A 43 -0.13 34.57 -16.19
CA GLU A 43 0.85 35.14 -17.11
C GLU A 43 1.34 34.03 -18.06
N LYS A 44 1.27 34.31 -19.37
CA LYS A 44 1.94 33.48 -20.39
C LYS A 44 3.42 33.80 -20.37
N LEU A 45 4.25 32.76 -20.41
CA LEU A 45 5.69 32.91 -20.48
C LEU A 45 6.16 32.90 -21.93
N ASN A 46 7.07 33.83 -22.25
CA ASN A 46 7.78 33.82 -23.52
C ASN A 46 8.80 32.67 -23.50
N ASN A 47 8.96 31.97 -24.64
CA ASN A 47 9.91 30.85 -24.81
C ASN A 47 9.66 29.61 -23.93
N ALA A 48 8.43 29.42 -23.41
CA ALA A 48 8.08 28.18 -22.72
C ALA A 48 8.10 26.98 -23.69
N LYS A 49 8.70 25.86 -23.27
CA LYS A 49 8.73 24.61 -24.04
C LYS A 49 7.36 23.91 -24.10
N ASP A 50 6.49 24.20 -23.14
CA ASP A 50 5.09 23.78 -23.12
C ASP A 50 4.16 25.00 -23.28
N PRO A 51 3.31 25.06 -24.31
CA PRO A 51 2.39 26.18 -24.52
C PRO A 51 1.28 26.26 -23.47
N ARG A 52 1.08 25.24 -22.63
CA ARG A 52 0.04 25.17 -21.60
C ARG A 52 0.51 25.68 -20.24
N ILE A 53 1.81 25.91 -20.06
CA ILE A 53 2.34 26.38 -18.78
C ILE A 53 2.09 27.87 -18.57
N ARG A 54 1.67 28.24 -17.37
CA ARG A 54 1.38 29.61 -16.94
C ARG A 54 2.00 29.87 -15.58
N THR A 55 2.22 31.14 -15.26
CA THR A 55 2.60 31.54 -13.91
C THR A 55 1.53 32.37 -13.24
N ILE A 56 1.35 32.17 -11.94
CA ILE A 56 0.45 32.93 -11.08
C ILE A 56 1.25 33.71 -10.03
N ARG A 57 0.86 34.96 -9.77
CA ARG A 57 1.45 35.77 -8.72
C ARG A 57 0.97 35.32 -7.35
N ILE A 58 1.90 34.88 -6.50
CA ILE A 58 1.64 34.56 -5.08
C ILE A 58 1.87 35.80 -4.22
N ASN A 59 3.03 36.43 -4.37
CA ASN A 59 3.36 37.74 -3.80
C ASN A 59 4.40 38.44 -4.70
N ASP A 60 5.08 39.46 -4.18
CA ASP A 60 6.07 40.23 -4.97
C ASP A 60 7.29 39.41 -5.36
N PHE A 61 7.64 38.39 -4.57
CA PHE A 61 8.86 37.59 -4.74
C PHE A 61 8.61 36.17 -5.28
N TYR A 62 7.47 35.56 -4.91
CA TYR A 62 7.12 34.19 -5.27
C TYR A 62 6.10 34.12 -6.41
N ARG A 63 6.26 33.11 -7.25
CA ARG A 63 5.36 32.76 -8.36
C ARG A 63 5.01 31.28 -8.27
N GLY A 64 3.74 30.97 -8.51
CA GLY A 64 3.27 29.61 -8.69
C GLY A 64 3.36 29.21 -10.17
N VAL A 65 3.75 27.98 -10.46
CA VAL A 65 3.76 27.43 -11.81
C VAL A 65 2.54 26.53 -11.98
N VAL A 66 1.72 26.82 -12.99
CA VAL A 66 0.44 26.15 -13.23
C VAL A 66 0.42 25.57 -14.64
N LEU A 67 0.04 24.31 -14.76
CA LEU A 67 -0.34 23.72 -16.04
C LEU A 67 -1.83 24.01 -16.29
N ALA A 68 -2.12 24.75 -17.35
CA ALA A 68 -3.47 25.12 -17.76
C ALA A 68 -3.81 24.42 -19.09
N PRO A 69 -4.75 23.47 -19.13
CA PRO A 69 -5.09 22.74 -20.35
C PRO A 69 -5.69 23.67 -21.42
N ASP A 70 -5.59 23.24 -22.69
CA ASP A 70 -6.13 23.99 -23.83
C ASP A 70 -7.67 23.96 -23.88
N SER A 71 -8.27 22.92 -23.29
CA SER A 71 -9.72 22.76 -23.11
C SER A 71 -10.03 22.16 -21.74
N GLY A 72 -11.01 22.73 -21.02
CA GLY A 72 -11.46 22.26 -19.70
C GLY A 72 -11.17 23.27 -18.57
N ASP A 73 -11.82 23.07 -17.43
CA ASP A 73 -11.67 23.94 -16.25
C ASP A 73 -10.68 23.36 -15.20
N GLU A 74 -9.85 22.38 -15.55
CA GLU A 74 -8.98 21.67 -14.59
C GLU A 74 -7.53 22.15 -14.69
N PHE A 75 -7.03 22.78 -13.65
CA PHE A 75 -5.67 23.32 -13.61
C PHE A 75 -4.81 22.55 -12.64
N LEU A 76 -3.51 22.53 -12.85
CA LEU A 76 -2.59 21.81 -11.98
C LEU A 76 -1.50 22.75 -11.47
N LEU A 77 -1.50 23.03 -10.16
CA LEU A 77 -0.42 23.76 -9.50
C LEU A 77 0.75 22.81 -9.27
N LEU A 78 1.89 23.13 -9.89
CA LEU A 78 3.06 22.25 -9.95
C LEU A 78 4.08 22.56 -8.85
N THR A 79 4.33 23.84 -8.57
CA THR A 79 5.33 24.31 -7.60
C THR A 79 5.14 25.81 -7.31
N VAL A 80 5.70 26.31 -6.21
CA VAL A 80 5.78 27.75 -5.89
C VAL A 80 7.24 28.09 -5.56
N LEU A 81 7.85 28.92 -6.40
CA LEU A 81 9.27 29.26 -6.32
C LEU A 81 9.47 30.78 -6.36
N PRO A 82 10.67 31.27 -6.00
CA PRO A 82 11.08 32.63 -6.31
C PRO A 82 10.90 32.95 -7.80
N HIS A 83 10.66 34.22 -8.13
CA HIS A 83 10.27 34.65 -9.48
C HIS A 83 11.12 34.06 -10.60
N ASP A 84 12.44 34.22 -10.52
CA ASP A 84 13.37 33.77 -11.58
C ASP A 84 13.42 32.24 -11.66
N GLU A 85 13.38 31.55 -10.52
CA GLU A 85 13.38 30.09 -10.44
C GLU A 85 12.08 29.50 -11.00
N ALA A 86 10.93 30.13 -10.72
CA ALA A 86 9.64 29.73 -11.26
C ALA A 86 9.62 29.85 -12.80
N ILE A 87 10.18 30.94 -13.34
CA ILE A 87 10.29 31.14 -14.79
C ILE A 87 11.26 30.11 -15.39
N ALA A 88 12.40 29.86 -14.77
CA ALA A 88 13.36 28.86 -15.22
C ALA A 88 12.75 27.46 -15.22
N TYR A 89 12.05 27.08 -14.14
CA TYR A 89 11.34 25.81 -14.01
C TYR A 89 10.27 25.65 -15.10
N ALA A 90 9.47 26.69 -15.30
CA ALA A 90 8.36 26.65 -16.25
C ALA A 90 8.83 26.65 -17.72
N THR A 91 9.93 27.34 -18.02
CA THR A 91 10.47 27.37 -19.38
C THR A 91 11.29 26.13 -19.75
N SER A 92 11.79 25.37 -18.76
CA SER A 92 12.60 24.17 -19.02
C SER A 92 11.78 22.90 -19.27
N ARG A 93 10.59 22.78 -18.68
CA ARG A 93 9.82 21.53 -18.65
C ARG A 93 8.77 21.41 -19.75
N ARG A 94 8.44 20.16 -20.09
CA ARG A 94 7.33 19.80 -20.97
C ARG A 94 6.49 18.68 -20.37
N PHE A 95 5.18 18.79 -20.52
CA PHE A 95 4.21 17.84 -20.00
C PHE A 95 3.62 17.00 -21.14
N THR A 96 3.54 15.69 -20.98
CA THR A 96 3.01 14.78 -22.01
C THR A 96 2.18 13.69 -21.36
N VAL A 97 1.27 13.07 -22.11
CA VAL A 97 0.52 11.89 -21.64
C VAL A 97 1.21 10.64 -22.19
N ASN A 98 1.54 9.70 -21.30
CA ASN A 98 2.13 8.44 -21.71
C ASN A 98 1.12 7.62 -22.52
N GLN A 99 1.48 7.19 -23.73
CA GLN A 99 0.58 6.46 -24.64
C GLN A 99 0.22 5.05 -24.16
N ALA A 100 1.11 4.40 -23.39
CA ALA A 100 0.89 3.07 -22.87
C ALA A 100 0.11 3.08 -21.55
N LEU A 101 0.45 4.03 -20.67
CA LEU A 101 -0.04 4.09 -19.30
C LEU A 101 -1.19 5.07 -19.10
N GLY A 102 -1.37 6.03 -20.01
CA GLY A 102 -2.34 7.11 -19.88
C GLY A 102 -2.07 8.06 -18.72
N VAL A 103 -0.83 8.11 -18.21
CA VAL A 103 -0.41 8.95 -17.07
C VAL A 103 0.21 10.26 -17.54
N LEU A 104 0.08 11.32 -16.74
CA LEU A 104 0.76 12.60 -16.98
C LEU A 104 2.24 12.48 -16.62
N GLU A 105 3.08 12.79 -17.60
CA GLU A 105 4.53 12.78 -17.50
C GLU A 105 5.11 14.18 -17.60
N VAL A 106 6.25 14.36 -16.94
CA VAL A 106 7.01 15.61 -16.95
C VAL A 106 8.44 15.28 -17.34
N ARG A 107 9.00 16.09 -18.24
CA ARG A 107 10.42 16.01 -18.63
C ARG A 107 11.08 17.37 -18.65
N ASP A 108 12.39 17.42 -18.44
CA ASP A 108 13.18 18.63 -18.62
C ASP A 108 13.64 18.73 -20.09
N GLN A 109 12.83 19.39 -20.92
CA GLN A 109 13.11 19.53 -22.34
C GLN A 109 14.39 20.36 -22.59
N ARG A 110 14.66 21.38 -21.77
CA ARG A 110 15.86 22.21 -21.95
C ARG A 110 17.14 21.42 -21.64
N GLY A 111 17.12 20.59 -20.60
CA GLY A 111 18.23 19.70 -20.28
C GLY A 111 18.47 18.66 -21.38
N LEU A 112 17.39 18.07 -21.91
CA LEU A 112 17.48 17.12 -23.04
C LEU A 112 18.05 17.78 -24.30
N ASP A 113 17.59 18.99 -24.65
CA ASP A 113 18.11 19.74 -25.80
C ASP A 113 19.60 20.10 -25.63
N ALA A 114 20.05 20.33 -24.39
CA ALA A 114 21.44 20.68 -24.09
C ALA A 114 22.39 19.47 -24.16
N ILE A 115 21.93 18.27 -23.80
CA ILE A 115 22.75 17.06 -23.80
C ILE A 115 22.76 16.33 -25.16
N GLU A 116 21.73 16.55 -25.99
CA GLU A 116 21.60 15.92 -27.31
C GLU A 116 22.85 16.07 -28.20
N PRO A 117 23.48 17.25 -28.36
CA PRO A 117 24.66 17.40 -29.22
C PRO A 117 25.84 16.53 -28.75
N THR A 118 26.05 16.46 -27.44
CA THR A 118 27.11 15.64 -26.83
C THR A 118 26.87 14.16 -27.08
N LEU A 119 25.64 13.69 -26.87
CA LEU A 119 25.26 12.31 -27.17
C LEU A 119 25.40 11.98 -28.65
N ARG A 120 25.08 12.94 -29.53
CA ARG A 120 25.21 12.76 -30.98
C ARG A 120 26.66 12.59 -31.42
N GLU A 121 27.59 13.36 -30.85
CA GLU A 121 29.02 13.18 -31.13
C GLU A 121 29.55 11.86 -30.57
N ALA A 122 29.14 11.49 -29.35
CA ALA A 122 29.53 10.20 -28.75
C ALA A 122 29.01 8.98 -29.55
N ALA A 123 27.80 9.10 -30.11
CA ALA A 123 27.20 8.09 -30.97
C ALA A 123 27.98 7.86 -32.28
N LYS A 124 28.60 8.89 -32.86
CA LYS A 124 29.41 8.76 -34.09
C LYS A 124 30.69 7.95 -33.87
N GLY A 125 31.25 8.00 -32.66
CA GLY A 125 32.46 7.27 -32.29
C GLY A 125 32.22 5.84 -31.82
N SER A 126 30.97 5.42 -31.65
CA SER A 126 30.61 4.14 -31.05
C SER A 126 30.10 3.14 -32.10
N PRO A 127 30.62 1.90 -32.13
CA PRO A 127 30.22 0.89 -33.13
C PRO A 127 28.87 0.24 -32.83
N ARG A 128 28.29 0.45 -31.64
CA ARG A 128 27.04 -0.16 -31.21
C ARG A 128 26.18 0.85 -30.45
N GLN A 129 24.87 0.86 -30.74
CA GLN A 129 23.87 1.58 -29.95
C GLN A 129 23.24 0.63 -28.94
N LEU A 130 23.00 1.12 -27.72
CA LEU A 130 22.45 0.37 -26.59
C LEU A 130 21.13 -0.31 -26.95
N PHE A 131 20.22 0.43 -27.59
CA PHE A 131 18.89 -0.04 -27.96
C PHE A 131 18.75 -0.54 -29.40
N ALA A 132 19.84 -0.78 -30.13
CA ALA A 132 19.81 -1.23 -31.54
C ALA A 132 18.99 -2.52 -31.76
N HIS A 133 18.89 -3.36 -30.73
CA HIS A 133 18.23 -4.66 -30.75
C HIS A 133 16.70 -4.58 -30.59
N VAL A 134 16.16 -3.43 -30.17
CA VAL A 134 14.72 -3.20 -29.97
C VAL A 134 14.16 -2.36 -31.11
N LYS A 135 12.98 -2.69 -31.63
CA LYS A 135 12.33 -1.92 -32.72
C LYS A 135 11.62 -0.68 -32.17
N ASP A 136 11.50 0.37 -32.99
CA ASP A 136 10.77 1.60 -32.60
C ASP A 136 9.31 1.32 -32.23
N ALA A 137 8.66 0.38 -32.92
CA ALA A 137 7.29 -0.03 -32.61
C ALA A 137 7.15 -0.59 -31.19
N ASP A 138 8.14 -1.36 -30.73
CA ASP A 138 8.15 -1.94 -29.39
C ASP A 138 8.44 -0.87 -28.33
N LEU A 139 9.36 0.05 -28.60
CA LEU A 139 9.62 1.19 -27.70
C LEU A 139 8.37 2.07 -27.52
N LYS A 140 7.66 2.37 -28.61
CA LYS A 140 6.38 3.11 -28.55
C LYS A 140 5.32 2.33 -27.78
N ARG A 141 5.21 1.01 -28.02
CA ARG A 141 4.28 0.12 -27.29
C ARG A 141 4.54 0.14 -25.80
N LEU A 142 5.80 0.23 -25.37
CA LEU A 142 6.21 0.33 -23.97
C LEU A 142 6.01 1.74 -23.37
N GLY A 143 5.53 2.71 -24.15
CA GLY A 143 5.22 4.06 -23.69
C GLY A 143 6.34 5.09 -23.89
N ILE A 144 7.40 4.78 -24.65
CA ILE A 144 8.42 5.76 -25.01
C ILE A 144 7.84 6.76 -26.00
N ASP A 145 7.95 8.05 -25.69
CA ASP A 145 7.46 9.13 -26.54
C ASP A 145 8.23 9.15 -27.87
N SER A 146 7.50 9.26 -28.98
CA SER A 146 8.07 9.37 -30.32
C SER A 146 9.05 10.55 -30.46
N HIS A 147 8.86 11.62 -29.70
CA HIS A 147 9.76 12.78 -29.66
C HIS A 147 11.11 12.46 -28.98
N LEU A 148 11.15 11.43 -28.12
CA LEU A 148 12.37 11.01 -27.41
C LEU A 148 13.12 9.90 -28.15
N LEU A 149 12.49 9.21 -29.11
CA LEU A 149 13.13 8.14 -29.88
C LEU A 149 14.45 8.57 -30.55
N PRO A 150 14.56 9.74 -31.22
CA PRO A 150 15.83 10.15 -31.80
C PRO A 150 16.95 10.23 -30.77
N LEU A 151 16.65 10.72 -29.56
CA LEU A 151 17.60 10.80 -28.46
C LEU A 151 17.96 9.42 -27.91
N VAL A 152 16.96 8.55 -27.68
CA VAL A 152 17.16 7.16 -27.23
C VAL A 152 18.04 6.38 -28.19
N ARG A 153 17.93 6.65 -29.50
CA ARG A 153 18.74 6.01 -30.54
C ARG A 153 20.20 6.48 -30.59
N LEU A 154 20.55 7.58 -29.90
CA LEU A 154 21.93 8.05 -29.74
C LEU A 154 22.64 7.41 -28.53
N LEU A 155 21.92 6.68 -27.67
CA LEU A 155 22.49 6.08 -26.47
C LEU A 155 23.34 4.87 -26.83
N SER A 156 24.64 4.96 -26.58
CA SER A 156 25.63 3.92 -26.89
C SER A 156 26.08 3.13 -25.66
N THR A 157 25.98 3.70 -24.44
CA THR A 157 26.41 3.09 -23.17
C THR A 157 25.35 3.29 -22.08
N GLU A 158 25.42 2.47 -21.02
CA GLU A 158 24.56 2.64 -19.84
C GLU A 158 24.83 3.97 -19.11
N GLU A 159 26.07 4.46 -19.11
CA GLU A 159 26.43 5.78 -18.56
C GLU A 159 25.69 6.93 -19.26
N HIS A 160 25.48 6.83 -20.58
CA HIS A 160 24.67 7.82 -21.30
C HIS A 160 23.20 7.77 -20.86
N LEU A 161 22.68 6.59 -20.53
CA LEU A 161 21.32 6.44 -20.00
C LEU A 161 21.21 7.03 -18.60
N GLU A 162 22.16 6.74 -17.70
CA GLU A 162 22.21 7.30 -16.35
C GLU A 162 22.24 8.84 -16.35
N ALA A 163 22.95 9.45 -17.29
CA ALA A 163 22.99 10.90 -17.45
C ALA A 163 21.61 11.52 -17.76
N LEU A 164 20.65 10.72 -18.25
CA LEU A 164 19.28 11.14 -18.55
C LEU A 164 18.28 10.89 -17.40
N ALA A 165 18.69 10.25 -16.30
CA ALA A 165 17.80 9.83 -15.20
C ALA A 165 16.94 10.97 -14.62
N ASN A 166 17.51 12.17 -14.52
CA ASN A 166 16.83 13.36 -13.99
C ASN A 166 16.12 14.21 -15.07
N LEU A 167 16.30 13.86 -16.35
CA LEU A 167 15.79 14.63 -17.49
C LEU A 167 14.57 13.98 -18.14
N LEU A 168 14.51 12.64 -18.11
CA LEU A 168 13.43 11.84 -18.68
C LEU A 168 12.28 11.63 -17.68
N PRO A 169 11.05 11.37 -18.17
CA PRO A 169 9.99 10.87 -17.32
C PRO A 169 10.37 9.53 -16.67
N ALA A 170 10.13 9.39 -15.37
CA ALA A 170 10.49 8.20 -14.60
C ALA A 170 9.99 6.89 -15.24
N ALA A 171 8.72 6.82 -15.65
CA ALA A 171 8.15 5.63 -16.29
C ALA A 171 8.87 5.26 -17.60
N GLN A 172 9.25 6.25 -18.42
CA GLN A 172 10.02 6.00 -19.63
C GLN A 172 11.48 5.63 -19.34
N TYR A 173 12.08 6.20 -18.29
CA TYR A 173 13.43 5.85 -17.85
C TYR A 173 13.51 4.39 -17.37
N ASP A 174 12.55 3.95 -16.56
CA ASP A 174 12.50 2.58 -16.03
C ASP A 174 12.40 1.54 -17.15
N VAL A 175 11.59 1.82 -18.19
CA VAL A 175 11.54 1.02 -19.43
C VAL A 175 12.92 0.87 -20.05
N LEU A 176 13.64 1.98 -20.22
CA LEU A 176 14.95 1.99 -20.86
C LEU A 176 16.00 1.26 -20.02
N VAL A 177 15.95 1.38 -18.69
CA VAL A 177 16.83 0.65 -17.77
C VAL A 177 16.57 -0.85 -17.87
N ALA A 178 15.30 -1.28 -17.88
CA ALA A 178 14.96 -2.70 -18.00
C ALA A 178 15.42 -3.28 -19.35
N LEU A 179 15.23 -2.55 -20.45
CA LEU A 179 15.73 -2.97 -21.77
C LEU A 179 17.26 -3.00 -21.82
N ALA A 180 17.95 -2.04 -21.19
CA ALA A 180 19.41 -2.03 -21.10
C ALA A 180 19.95 -3.22 -20.29
N ALA A 181 19.23 -3.62 -19.23
CA ALA A 181 19.53 -4.79 -18.41
C ALA A 181 19.27 -6.13 -19.12
N GLY A 182 18.77 -6.11 -20.36
CA GLY A 182 18.62 -7.30 -21.22
C GLY A 182 17.25 -7.97 -21.16
N TYR A 183 16.25 -7.35 -20.53
CA TYR A 183 14.87 -7.84 -20.56
C TYR A 183 14.26 -7.68 -21.96
N THR A 184 13.40 -8.62 -22.34
CA THR A 184 12.65 -8.52 -23.61
C THR A 184 11.51 -7.51 -23.51
N PRO A 185 11.07 -6.90 -24.63
CA PRO A 185 9.91 -6.00 -24.62
C PRO A 185 8.63 -6.64 -24.05
N GLU A 186 8.47 -7.95 -24.15
CA GLU A 186 7.35 -8.69 -23.58
C GLU A 186 7.43 -8.77 -22.04
N GLU A 187 8.62 -9.03 -21.49
CA GLU A 187 8.85 -9.08 -20.04
C GLU A 187 8.69 -7.69 -19.40
N VAL A 188 9.30 -6.67 -20.01
CA VAL A 188 9.15 -5.27 -19.57
C VAL A 188 7.68 -4.85 -19.57
N TRP A 189 6.94 -5.21 -20.62
CA TRP A 189 5.50 -4.96 -20.68
C TRP A 189 4.74 -5.69 -19.57
N SER A 190 5.08 -6.95 -19.28
CA SER A 190 4.44 -7.72 -18.21
C SER A 190 4.66 -7.08 -16.83
N GLU A 191 5.83 -6.51 -16.58
CA GLU A 191 6.11 -5.81 -15.32
C GLU A 191 5.36 -4.48 -15.24
N ILE A 192 5.41 -3.67 -16.30
CA ILE A 192 4.78 -2.36 -16.34
C ILE A 192 3.24 -2.47 -16.28
N SER A 193 2.67 -3.46 -16.97
CA SER A 193 1.23 -3.72 -16.95
C SER A 193 0.72 -4.29 -15.62
N ALA A 194 1.59 -4.82 -14.77
CA ALA A 194 1.21 -5.21 -13.40
C ALA A 194 0.90 -3.99 -12.50
N TYR A 195 1.37 -2.80 -12.87
CA TYR A 195 1.03 -1.54 -12.21
C TYR A 195 -0.22 -0.87 -12.78
N LEU A 196 -0.74 -1.34 -13.93
CA LEU A 196 -2.01 -0.89 -14.48
C LEU A 196 -3.18 -1.55 -13.75
N PRO A 197 -4.28 -0.83 -13.46
CA PRO A 197 -5.45 -1.41 -12.82
C PRO A 197 -5.97 -2.62 -13.61
N ALA A 198 -6.23 -3.72 -12.91
CA ALA A 198 -6.86 -4.90 -13.49
C ALA A 198 -8.31 -4.56 -13.88
N GLY A 199 -8.53 -4.19 -15.15
CA GLY A 199 -9.89 -3.98 -15.69
C GLY A 199 -10.00 -2.99 -16.85
N THR A 200 -9.03 -2.11 -17.05
CA THR A 200 -9.07 -1.13 -18.16
C THR A 200 -7.76 -1.15 -18.90
N ARG A 201 -7.69 -1.98 -19.94
CA ARG A 201 -6.85 -1.63 -21.09
C ARG A 201 -7.45 -0.32 -21.63
N PRO A 202 -6.72 0.80 -21.69
CA PRO A 202 -7.15 1.86 -22.57
C PRO A 202 -7.06 1.27 -23.98
N THR A 203 -8.20 0.98 -24.60
CA THR A 203 -8.21 0.54 -26.00
C THR A 203 -7.68 1.64 -26.91
N GLU A 204 -7.82 2.90 -26.47
CA GLU A 204 -7.16 4.11 -26.99
C GLU A 204 -6.89 5.07 -25.82
N VAL A 205 -5.63 5.46 -25.60
CA VAL A 205 -5.29 6.61 -24.73
C VAL A 205 -5.38 7.85 -25.57
N ASP A 206 -6.32 8.75 -25.26
CA ASP A 206 -6.28 10.11 -25.80
C ASP A 206 -5.13 10.88 -25.14
N THR A 207 -4.09 11.18 -25.92
CA THR A 207 -2.91 11.92 -25.44
C THR A 207 -3.16 13.42 -25.29
N GLU A 208 -4.27 13.93 -25.82
CA GLU A 208 -4.68 15.33 -25.70
C GLU A 208 -5.51 15.56 -24.42
N ASP A 209 -6.13 14.51 -23.87
CA ASP A 209 -6.89 14.55 -22.62
C ASP A 209 -5.99 14.48 -21.36
N ILE A 210 -5.40 15.63 -21.02
CA ILE A 210 -4.57 15.82 -19.83
C ILE A 210 -5.38 15.60 -18.54
N SER A 211 -6.66 15.96 -18.53
CA SER A 211 -7.54 15.81 -17.37
C SER A 211 -7.70 14.35 -16.98
N ALA A 212 -7.99 13.49 -17.95
CA ALA A 212 -8.02 12.05 -17.73
C ALA A 212 -6.64 11.50 -17.35
N ALA A 213 -5.56 12.07 -17.88
CA ALA A 213 -4.19 11.66 -17.52
C ALA A 213 -3.82 12.02 -16.07
N ILE A 214 -4.17 13.23 -15.61
CA ILE A 214 -3.99 13.65 -14.20
C ILE A 214 -4.76 12.71 -13.27
N ALA A 215 -6.00 12.37 -13.62
CA ALA A 215 -6.81 11.43 -12.84
C ALA A 215 -6.19 10.01 -12.76
N ARG A 216 -5.39 9.62 -13.75
CA ARG A 216 -4.65 8.35 -13.80
C ARG A 216 -3.26 8.42 -13.15
N THR A 217 -2.80 9.59 -12.68
CA THR A 217 -1.49 9.77 -12.00
C THR A 217 -1.63 10.25 -10.54
N PRO A 218 -2.39 9.53 -9.70
CA PRO A 218 -2.68 9.94 -8.32
C PRO A 218 -1.47 9.84 -7.37
N ASP A 219 -0.41 9.16 -7.78
CA ASP A 219 0.86 9.04 -7.06
C ASP A 219 1.68 10.34 -7.11
N ARG A 220 1.47 11.18 -8.13
CA ARG A 220 2.17 12.47 -8.35
C ARG A 220 1.26 13.69 -8.30
N PHE A 221 -0.02 13.57 -8.61
CA PHE A 221 -0.96 14.69 -8.67
C PHE A 221 -2.25 14.36 -7.92
N ALA A 222 -2.69 15.26 -7.03
CA ALA A 222 -3.93 15.13 -6.30
C ALA A 222 -4.97 16.11 -6.84
N MET A 223 -6.09 15.59 -7.34
CA MET A 223 -7.25 16.41 -7.69
C MET A 223 -8.06 16.70 -6.43
N VAL A 224 -8.26 17.99 -6.15
CA VAL A 224 -8.98 18.43 -4.95
C VAL A 224 -10.41 18.83 -5.30
N SER A 225 -11.38 18.24 -4.61
CA SER A 225 -12.81 18.40 -4.89
C SER A 225 -13.43 19.61 -4.19
N GLY A 226 -12.81 20.16 -3.13
CA GLY A 226 -13.38 21.27 -2.34
C GLY A 226 -12.39 22.10 -1.49
N PRO A 227 -12.84 23.26 -0.94
CA PRO A 227 -11.96 24.22 -0.25
C PRO A 227 -11.50 23.72 1.12
N GLU A 228 -12.34 22.97 1.79
CA GLU A 228 -12.03 22.33 3.07
C GLU A 228 -11.00 21.21 2.87
N GLU A 229 -11.14 20.40 1.82
CA GLU A 229 -10.19 19.33 1.46
C GLU A 229 -8.81 19.91 1.14
N LEU A 230 -8.76 21.01 0.38
CA LEU A 230 -7.53 21.73 0.02
C LEU A 230 -6.83 22.33 1.24
N THR A 231 -7.61 22.99 2.10
CA THR A 231 -7.11 23.59 3.33
C THR A 231 -6.60 22.53 4.31
N GLN A 232 -7.24 21.36 4.37
CA GLN A 232 -6.81 20.22 5.18
C GLN A 232 -5.51 19.60 4.65
N ILE A 233 -5.38 19.41 3.33
CA ILE A 233 -4.17 18.91 2.67
C ILE A 233 -2.96 19.83 2.94
N LEU A 234 -3.17 21.16 2.87
CA LEU A 234 -2.12 22.16 3.10
C LEU A 234 -1.76 22.33 4.59
N LYS A 235 -2.71 22.12 5.52
CA LYS A 235 -2.46 22.18 6.98
C LYS A 235 -1.71 20.95 7.51
N HIS A 236 -1.85 19.79 6.87
CA HIS A 236 -1.25 18.53 7.30
C HIS A 236 -0.47 17.81 6.16
N PRO A 237 0.59 18.44 5.60
CA PRO A 237 1.17 18.08 4.30
C PRO A 237 1.86 16.70 4.22
N PHE A 238 2.21 16.05 5.33
CA PHE A 238 2.75 14.67 5.36
C PHE A 238 1.73 13.63 5.82
N ASP A 239 0.82 14.02 6.70
CA ASP A 239 -0.16 13.15 7.34
C ASP A 239 -1.36 12.86 6.41
N ALA A 240 -1.78 13.85 5.62
CA ALA A 240 -2.87 13.73 4.64
C ALA A 240 -2.57 12.73 3.50
N TRP A 241 -1.29 12.49 3.18
CA TRP A 241 -0.91 11.54 2.14
C TRP A 241 -0.88 10.09 2.61
N ARG A 242 -0.63 9.85 3.91
CA ARG A 242 -0.72 8.49 4.49
C ARG A 242 -2.15 7.97 4.51
N ILE A 243 -3.13 8.83 4.31
CA ILE A 243 -4.56 8.52 4.32
C ILE A 243 -5.22 8.79 2.94
N PHE A 244 -4.45 8.98 1.87
CA PHE A 244 -5.05 9.19 0.55
C PHE A 244 -5.32 7.85 -0.15
N LEU A 245 -6.56 7.63 -0.63
CA LEU A 245 -6.94 6.43 -1.36
C LEU A 245 -6.91 6.63 -2.87
N HIS A 246 -6.19 5.75 -3.56
CA HIS A 246 -6.29 5.54 -4.99
C HIS A 246 -7.73 5.16 -5.40
N PRO A 247 -8.25 5.54 -6.58
CA PRO A 247 -9.61 5.18 -7.03
C PRO A 247 -9.95 3.69 -6.88
N ALA A 248 -9.06 2.77 -7.30
CA ALA A 248 -9.22 1.33 -7.09
C ALA A 248 -9.31 0.93 -5.60
N GLN A 249 -8.56 1.60 -4.71
CA GLN A 249 -8.68 1.38 -3.27
C GLN A 249 -9.97 1.99 -2.72
N ARG A 250 -10.46 3.11 -3.28
CA ARG A 250 -11.78 3.69 -2.92
C ARG A 250 -12.91 2.75 -3.27
N GLU A 251 -12.87 2.10 -4.43
CA GLU A 251 -13.86 1.09 -4.80
C GLU A 251 -13.89 -0.06 -3.79
N ILE A 252 -12.73 -0.50 -3.32
CA ILE A 252 -12.62 -1.55 -2.30
C ILE A 252 -13.09 -1.06 -0.93
N ALA A 253 -12.60 0.09 -0.47
CA ALA A 253 -12.88 0.64 0.85
C ALA A 253 -14.33 1.11 1.01
N TYR A 254 -14.89 1.73 -0.02
CA TYR A 254 -16.24 2.32 -0.01
C TYR A 254 -17.29 1.47 -0.71
N ARG A 255 -16.96 0.22 -1.07
CA ARG A 255 -17.97 -0.72 -1.57
C ARG A 255 -19.15 -0.78 -0.63
N SER A 256 -20.37 -0.71 -1.18
CA SER A 256 -21.58 -0.59 -0.37
C SER A 256 -21.78 -1.74 0.62
N SER A 257 -21.41 -2.96 0.23
CA SER A 257 -21.35 -4.14 1.10
C SER A 257 -20.57 -5.26 0.41
N TYR A 258 -19.97 -6.13 1.22
CA TYR A 258 -19.47 -7.45 0.83
C TYR A 258 -20.37 -8.53 1.43
N SER A 259 -20.61 -9.62 0.70
CA SER A 259 -21.51 -10.69 1.14
C SER A 259 -20.98 -11.53 2.31
N GLY A 260 -19.72 -11.34 2.71
CA GLY A 260 -19.04 -12.06 3.79
C GLY A 260 -17.57 -11.67 3.90
N PRO A 261 -16.71 -12.58 4.41
CA PRO A 261 -15.30 -12.29 4.62
C PRO A 261 -14.60 -11.90 3.32
N THR A 262 -13.87 -10.79 3.35
CA THR A 262 -13.20 -10.21 2.17
C THR A 262 -11.70 -10.16 2.37
N LEU A 263 -10.95 -10.69 1.41
CA LEU A 263 -9.50 -10.65 1.36
C LEU A 263 -9.03 -9.62 0.32
N VAL A 264 -8.29 -8.61 0.75
CA VAL A 264 -7.72 -7.59 -0.14
C VAL A 264 -6.25 -7.89 -0.36
N THR A 265 -5.90 -8.29 -1.57
CA THR A 265 -4.52 -8.60 -1.95
C THR A 265 -3.86 -7.44 -2.70
N GLY A 266 -2.54 -7.32 -2.58
CA GLY A 266 -1.76 -6.28 -3.28
C GLY A 266 -0.28 -6.30 -2.90
N GLY A 267 0.58 -5.81 -3.78
CA GLY A 267 2.04 -5.72 -3.59
C GLY A 267 2.48 -4.95 -2.34
N ALA A 268 3.76 -5.01 -1.98
CA ALA A 268 4.30 -4.15 -0.91
C ALA A 268 4.12 -2.68 -1.32
N GLY A 269 3.72 -1.82 -0.37
CA GLY A 269 3.51 -0.39 -0.65
C GLY A 269 2.21 -0.01 -1.38
N THR A 270 1.34 -0.97 -1.74
CA THR A 270 0.08 -0.68 -2.47
C THR A 270 -1.06 -0.12 -1.62
N GLY A 271 -0.77 0.53 -0.48
CA GLY A 271 -1.77 1.22 0.36
C GLY A 271 -2.86 0.35 0.99
N LYS A 272 -2.60 -0.93 1.30
CA LYS A 272 -3.59 -1.83 1.91
C LYS A 272 -4.01 -1.39 3.33
N THR A 273 -3.05 -0.98 4.15
CA THR A 273 -3.30 -0.40 5.49
C THR A 273 -4.24 0.81 5.39
N VAL A 274 -4.00 1.70 4.42
CA VAL A 274 -4.86 2.86 4.15
C VAL A 274 -6.27 2.42 3.76
N THR A 275 -6.38 1.43 2.87
CA THR A 275 -7.67 0.83 2.46
C THR A 275 -8.43 0.28 3.67
N ALA A 276 -7.76 -0.42 4.59
CA ALA A 276 -8.34 -0.95 5.81
C ALA A 276 -8.86 0.17 6.75
N LEU A 277 -8.10 1.24 6.94
CA LEU A 277 -8.50 2.40 7.75
C LEU A 277 -9.77 3.08 7.19
N HIS A 278 -9.80 3.33 5.89
CA HIS A 278 -10.99 3.89 5.25
C HIS A 278 -12.19 2.98 5.30
N ARG A 279 -11.98 1.65 5.20
CA ARG A 279 -13.05 0.68 5.38
C ARG A 279 -13.63 0.78 6.80
N ALA A 280 -12.79 0.95 7.82
CA ALA A 280 -13.21 1.10 9.21
C ALA A 280 -14.11 2.32 9.39
N VAL A 281 -13.66 3.48 8.92
CA VAL A 281 -14.42 4.74 8.95
C VAL A 281 -15.73 4.62 8.18
N PHE A 282 -15.71 4.02 6.99
CA PHE A 282 -16.89 3.82 6.17
C PHE A 282 -17.96 2.96 6.85
N LEU A 283 -17.55 1.84 7.46
CA LEU A 283 -18.46 0.95 8.18
C LEU A 283 -18.99 1.61 9.46
N ALA A 284 -18.15 2.32 10.21
CA ALA A 284 -18.53 3.03 11.43
C ALA A 284 -19.55 4.16 11.19
N ARG A 285 -19.44 4.88 10.05
CA ARG A 285 -20.43 5.90 9.64
C ARG A 285 -21.80 5.30 9.30
N ARG A 286 -21.84 4.08 8.77
CA ARG A 286 -23.07 3.39 8.33
C ARG A 286 -23.67 2.49 9.40
N ALA A 287 -22.90 2.19 10.43
CA ALA A 287 -23.31 1.41 11.58
C ALA A 287 -24.45 2.12 12.34
N ALA A 288 -25.58 1.43 12.52
CA ALA A 288 -26.60 1.85 13.48
C ALA A 288 -26.12 1.55 14.89
N ALA A 289 -26.23 2.49 15.83
CA ALA A 289 -25.77 2.29 17.19
C ALA A 289 -26.54 1.15 17.90
N PRO A 290 -25.89 0.32 18.74
CA PRO A 290 -24.45 0.25 18.95
C PRO A 290 -23.81 -0.78 17.99
N ALA A 291 -23.27 -0.33 16.87
CA ALA A 291 -22.42 -1.18 16.03
C ALA A 291 -20.96 -0.74 16.19
N SER A 292 -20.17 -1.68 16.70
CA SER A 292 -18.74 -1.55 16.96
C SER A 292 -17.92 -2.22 15.85
N VAL A 293 -16.95 -1.49 15.32
CA VAL A 293 -15.96 -1.95 14.34
C VAL A 293 -14.67 -2.22 15.10
N LEU A 294 -14.12 -3.44 15.01
CA LEU A 294 -12.77 -3.73 15.48
C LEU A 294 -11.79 -3.50 14.33
N LEU A 295 -10.79 -2.64 14.54
CA LEU A 295 -9.60 -2.54 13.70
C LEU A 295 -8.43 -3.19 14.43
N THR A 296 -7.87 -4.26 13.86
CA THR A 296 -6.87 -5.09 14.54
C THR A 296 -5.68 -5.44 13.68
N THR A 297 -4.58 -5.77 14.37
CA THR A 297 -3.30 -6.17 13.78
C THR A 297 -2.52 -7.04 14.78
N PHE A 298 -1.37 -7.59 14.35
CA PHE A 298 -0.60 -8.54 15.15
C PHE A 298 0.12 -7.88 16.35
N THR A 299 0.79 -6.74 16.16
CA THR A 299 1.63 -6.12 17.21
C THR A 299 1.00 -4.87 17.83
N ARG A 300 1.41 -4.54 19.06
CA ARG A 300 0.99 -3.31 19.75
C ARG A 300 1.40 -2.05 19.00
N ASN A 301 2.65 -1.95 18.56
CA ASN A 301 3.17 -0.77 17.87
C ASN A 301 2.41 -0.50 16.55
N LEU A 302 2.01 -1.56 15.83
CA LEU A 302 1.18 -1.42 14.64
C LEU A 302 -0.23 -0.94 14.99
N ALA A 303 -0.82 -1.45 16.07
CA ALA A 303 -2.13 -0.99 16.54
C ALA A 303 -2.09 0.50 16.92
N ASP A 304 -1.06 0.93 17.65
CA ASP A 304 -0.86 2.35 17.99
C ASP A 304 -0.68 3.19 16.70
N ALA A 305 0.08 2.70 15.72
CA ALA A 305 0.25 3.39 14.44
C ALA A 305 -1.05 3.48 13.62
N LEU A 306 -1.92 2.46 13.68
CA LEU A 306 -3.24 2.48 13.07
C LEU A 306 -4.14 3.51 13.76
N ASP A 307 -4.10 3.60 15.08
CA ASP A 307 -4.88 4.57 15.86
C ASP A 307 -4.50 6.02 15.53
N HIS A 308 -3.19 6.31 15.45
CA HIS A 308 -2.71 7.63 15.02
C HIS A 308 -3.16 7.96 13.58
N GLN A 309 -3.12 6.99 12.65
CA GLN A 309 -3.57 7.21 11.28
C GLN A 309 -5.09 7.35 11.16
N LEU A 310 -5.85 6.62 11.97
CA LEU A 310 -7.29 6.77 12.09
C LEU A 310 -7.64 8.19 12.57
N ALA A 311 -6.86 8.73 13.52
CA ALA A 311 -7.04 10.10 13.98
C ALA A 311 -6.83 11.12 12.86
N LEU A 312 -5.90 10.89 11.93
CA LEU A 312 -5.72 11.78 10.79
C LEU A 312 -6.89 11.70 9.77
N LEU A 313 -7.61 10.58 9.73
CA LEU A 313 -8.61 10.29 8.70
C LEU A 313 -10.01 10.84 9.01
N THR A 314 -10.40 10.95 10.28
CA THR A 314 -11.73 11.43 10.66
C THR A 314 -11.70 12.17 11.98
N ASP A 315 -12.25 13.39 12.04
CA ASP A 315 -12.38 14.17 13.28
C ASP A 315 -13.72 13.98 14.00
N GLU A 316 -14.64 13.23 13.41
CA GLU A 316 -15.97 12.96 13.97
C GLU A 316 -15.88 12.08 15.23
N PRO A 317 -16.24 12.60 16.43
CA PRO A 317 -16.13 11.84 17.68
C PRO A 317 -17.01 10.58 17.68
N GLU A 318 -18.24 10.68 17.16
CA GLU A 318 -19.18 9.56 17.09
C GLU A 318 -18.67 8.38 16.24
N VAL A 319 -17.91 8.68 15.17
CA VAL A 319 -17.32 7.66 14.30
C VAL A 319 -16.14 7.01 15.01
N ARG A 320 -15.31 7.79 15.69
CA ARG A 320 -14.18 7.27 16.48
C ARG A 320 -14.66 6.38 17.63
N GLU A 321 -15.71 6.76 18.34
CA GLU A 321 -16.27 5.93 19.43
C GLU A 321 -16.80 4.57 18.96
N ARG A 322 -17.17 4.45 17.68
CA ARG A 322 -17.61 3.18 17.07
C ARG A 322 -16.46 2.32 16.56
N ILE A 323 -15.23 2.84 16.48
CA ILE A 323 -14.06 2.10 16.02
C ILE A 323 -13.16 1.83 17.20
N GLU A 324 -12.91 0.56 17.47
CA GLU A 324 -11.96 0.15 18.47
C GLU A 324 -10.69 -0.38 17.81
N VAL A 325 -9.54 0.19 18.18
CA VAL A 325 -8.22 -0.21 17.67
C VAL A 325 -7.49 -1.04 18.73
N LEU A 326 -7.23 -2.32 18.45
CA LEU A 326 -6.55 -3.24 19.37
C LEU A 326 -5.70 -4.26 18.62
N ASN A 327 -4.56 -4.68 19.18
CA ASN A 327 -3.89 -5.88 18.69
C ASN A 327 -4.60 -7.16 19.17
N VAL A 328 -4.43 -8.25 18.43
CA VAL A 328 -5.20 -9.50 18.67
C VAL A 328 -4.98 -10.08 20.07
N ASP A 329 -3.76 -9.99 20.61
CA ASP A 329 -3.48 -10.52 21.95
C ASP A 329 -4.21 -9.73 23.03
N ARG A 330 -4.34 -8.40 22.89
CA ARG A 330 -5.09 -7.57 23.84
C ARG A 330 -6.59 -7.87 23.81
N LEU A 331 -7.13 -8.22 22.64
CA LEU A 331 -8.48 -8.76 22.54
C LEU A 331 -8.61 -10.09 23.29
N ALA A 332 -7.66 -11.02 23.13
CA ALA A 332 -7.67 -12.30 23.85
C ALA A 332 -7.64 -12.10 25.38
N HIS A 333 -6.77 -11.22 25.86
CA HIS A 333 -6.69 -10.84 27.28
C HIS A 333 -8.01 -10.27 27.81
N ARG A 334 -8.67 -9.40 27.03
CA ARG A 334 -9.96 -8.82 27.42
C ARG A 334 -11.04 -9.88 27.55
N VAL A 335 -11.20 -10.72 26.52
CA VAL A 335 -12.22 -11.77 26.50
C VAL A 335 -12.04 -12.72 27.69
N PHE A 336 -10.79 -13.10 27.98
CA PHE A 336 -10.47 -13.93 29.14
C PHE A 336 -10.84 -13.22 30.45
N SER A 337 -10.43 -11.96 30.61
CA SER A 337 -10.67 -11.18 31.83
C SER A 337 -12.16 -10.96 32.09
N GLU A 338 -12.95 -10.70 31.05
CA GLU A 338 -14.41 -10.57 31.14
C GLU A 338 -15.09 -11.88 31.55
N ALA A 339 -14.62 -13.01 31.04
CA ALA A 339 -15.24 -14.31 31.33
C ALA A 339 -14.90 -14.82 32.72
N TYR A 340 -13.67 -14.59 33.20
CA TYR A 340 -13.17 -15.16 34.46
C TYR A 340 -13.02 -14.15 35.61
N GLY A 341 -13.21 -12.85 35.36
CA GLY A 341 -13.08 -11.80 36.37
C GLY A 341 -11.66 -11.57 36.89
N ARG A 342 -10.62 -12.05 36.19
CA ARG A 342 -9.21 -11.91 36.56
C ARG A 342 -8.31 -11.77 35.33
N GLN A 343 -7.14 -11.15 35.49
CA GLN A 343 -6.15 -11.08 34.42
C GLN A 343 -5.52 -12.47 34.17
N PRO A 344 -5.23 -12.84 32.91
CA PRO A 344 -4.50 -14.06 32.61
C PRO A 344 -3.04 -13.93 33.04
N ASP A 345 -2.50 -14.99 33.62
CA ASP A 345 -1.08 -15.11 33.91
C ASP A 345 -0.36 -15.71 32.68
N ILE A 346 0.66 -15.01 32.19
CA ILE A 346 1.41 -15.41 30.99
C ILE A 346 2.75 -15.99 31.44
N VAL A 347 3.04 -17.22 31.03
CA VAL A 347 4.28 -17.92 31.40
C VAL A 347 5.52 -17.18 30.89
N ASP A 348 6.57 -17.13 31.73
CA ASP A 348 7.85 -16.58 31.31
C ASP A 348 8.51 -17.47 30.22
N PRO A 349 9.09 -16.90 29.15
CA PRO A 349 9.70 -17.68 28.07
C PRO A 349 10.83 -18.63 28.53
N ARG A 350 11.55 -18.31 29.61
CA ARG A 350 12.60 -19.17 30.18
C ARG A 350 11.99 -20.35 30.91
N GLU A 351 10.93 -20.13 31.69
CA GLU A 351 10.18 -21.19 32.37
C GLU A 351 9.54 -22.14 31.36
N LEU A 352 8.90 -21.59 30.32
CA LEU A 352 8.32 -22.38 29.24
C LEU A 352 9.38 -23.26 28.54
N ARG A 353 10.57 -22.71 28.28
CA ARG A 353 11.68 -23.47 27.69
C ARG A 353 12.12 -24.64 28.59
N GLN A 354 12.21 -24.42 29.90
CA GLN A 354 12.54 -25.48 30.85
C GLN A 354 11.48 -26.60 30.88
N LEU A 355 10.20 -26.26 30.74
CA LEU A 355 9.14 -27.26 30.64
C LEU A 355 9.31 -28.12 29.37
N TRP A 356 9.63 -27.51 28.23
CA TRP A 356 9.92 -28.24 27.00
C TRP A 356 11.18 -29.12 27.10
N GLU A 357 12.23 -28.65 27.77
CA GLU A 357 13.44 -29.44 28.02
C GLU A 357 13.17 -30.67 28.91
N LYS A 358 12.35 -30.51 29.96
CA LYS A 358 11.92 -31.62 30.81
C LYS A 358 11.10 -32.65 30.04
N ALA A 359 10.16 -32.20 29.20
CA ALA A 359 9.36 -33.09 28.35
C ALA A 359 10.17 -33.77 27.24
N ALA A 360 11.22 -33.11 26.74
CA ALA A 360 12.17 -33.68 25.79
C ALA A 360 12.97 -34.84 26.42
N ALA A 361 13.43 -34.65 27.66
CA ALA A 361 14.22 -35.66 28.38
C ALA A 361 13.45 -36.97 28.61
N SER A 362 12.12 -36.91 28.83
CA SER A 362 11.29 -38.09 29.05
C SER A 362 10.77 -38.76 27.77
N SER A 363 10.71 -38.04 26.65
CA SER A 363 10.10 -38.51 25.39
C SER A 363 11.11 -38.93 24.32
N GLY A 364 12.38 -38.55 24.46
CA GLY A 364 13.41 -38.79 23.45
C GLY A 364 13.32 -37.89 22.22
N PHE A 365 12.41 -36.91 22.22
CA PHE A 365 12.28 -35.88 21.18
C PHE A 365 12.97 -34.58 21.58
N ASN A 366 13.34 -33.75 20.61
CA ASN A 366 13.93 -32.44 20.87
C ASN A 366 12.87 -31.44 21.37
N ALA A 367 13.22 -30.61 22.36
CA ALA A 367 12.35 -29.58 22.93
C ALA A 367 11.76 -28.61 21.89
N VAL A 368 12.59 -28.09 20.98
CA VAL A 368 12.17 -27.18 19.89
C VAL A 368 11.23 -27.90 18.91
N PHE A 369 11.44 -29.20 18.69
CA PHE A 369 10.52 -29.98 17.87
C PHE A 369 9.14 -30.09 18.54
N LEU A 370 9.08 -30.44 19.83
CA LEU A 370 7.84 -30.56 20.60
C LEU A 370 7.07 -29.24 20.64
N GLU A 371 7.75 -28.13 20.94
CA GLU A 371 7.15 -26.80 20.96
C GLU A 371 6.56 -26.44 19.59
N ARG A 372 7.33 -26.61 18.51
CA ARG A 372 6.86 -26.30 17.16
C ARG A 372 5.72 -27.21 16.73
N GLU A 373 5.75 -28.48 17.12
CA GLU A 373 4.70 -29.44 16.80
C GLU A 373 3.40 -29.08 17.52
N TRP A 374 3.53 -28.68 18.79
CA TRP A 374 2.41 -28.16 19.55
C TRP A 374 1.82 -26.90 18.90
N VAL A 375 2.62 -25.88 18.62
CA VAL A 375 2.15 -24.63 18.01
C VAL A 375 1.57 -24.86 16.61
N GLN A 376 2.33 -25.47 15.70
CA GLN A 376 2.00 -25.50 14.27
C GLN A 376 1.02 -26.61 13.87
N VAL A 377 0.80 -27.62 14.71
CA VAL A 377 -0.13 -28.73 14.40
C VAL A 377 -1.27 -28.76 15.40
N ILE A 378 -0.97 -28.98 16.68
CA ILE A 378 -1.99 -29.21 17.71
C ILE A 378 -2.80 -27.94 17.96
N LEU A 379 -2.13 -26.85 18.32
CA LEU A 379 -2.77 -25.57 18.58
C LEU A 379 -3.30 -24.95 17.29
N ALA A 380 -2.56 -25.02 16.18
CA ALA A 380 -3.03 -24.54 14.88
C ALA A 380 -4.36 -25.17 14.44
N GLN A 381 -4.55 -26.47 14.67
CA GLN A 381 -5.80 -27.19 14.32
C GLN A 381 -6.82 -27.27 15.46
N GLY A 382 -6.48 -26.79 16.66
CA GLY A 382 -7.37 -26.83 17.82
C GLY A 382 -7.61 -28.25 18.37
N LEU A 383 -6.62 -29.12 18.27
CA LEU A 383 -6.73 -30.53 18.69
C LEU A 383 -6.72 -30.64 20.22
N ARG A 384 -7.62 -31.46 20.77
CA ARG A 384 -7.82 -31.66 22.22
C ARG A 384 -7.66 -33.11 22.67
N GLU A 385 -7.83 -34.04 21.75
CA GLU A 385 -7.78 -35.47 22.05
C GLU A 385 -6.64 -36.18 21.29
N PRO A 386 -6.04 -37.23 21.89
CA PRO A 386 -4.98 -37.99 21.23
C PRO A 386 -5.42 -38.55 19.86
N ALA A 387 -6.67 -39.03 19.77
CA ALA A 387 -7.24 -39.58 18.54
C ALA A 387 -7.26 -38.56 17.38
N GLN A 388 -7.49 -37.28 17.70
CA GLN A 388 -7.46 -36.20 16.72
C GLN A 388 -6.03 -35.95 16.22
N TYR A 389 -5.03 -35.98 17.11
CA TYR A 389 -3.63 -35.83 16.70
C TYR A 389 -3.09 -37.00 15.89
N LEU A 390 -3.54 -38.23 16.18
CA LEU A 390 -3.16 -39.42 15.40
C LEU A 390 -3.57 -39.32 13.93
N THR A 391 -4.70 -38.67 13.65
CA THR A 391 -5.25 -38.49 12.29
C THR A 391 -4.95 -37.11 11.69
N ALA A 392 -4.36 -36.18 12.47
CA ALA A 392 -4.08 -34.82 12.04
C ALA A 392 -3.11 -34.74 10.85
N ARG A 393 -3.36 -33.75 9.99
CA ARG A 393 -2.50 -33.40 8.85
C ARG A 393 -1.29 -32.60 9.36
N ARG A 394 -0.09 -33.00 8.94
CA ARG A 394 1.19 -32.41 9.38
C ARG A 394 1.96 -31.80 8.21
N HIS A 395 1.29 -30.94 7.43
CA HIS A 395 1.87 -30.34 6.22
C HIS A 395 3.16 -29.56 6.54
N GLY A 396 4.19 -29.74 5.70
CA GLY A 396 5.46 -29.01 5.83
C GLY A 396 6.37 -29.41 7.00
N ARG A 397 6.01 -30.44 7.80
CA ARG A 397 6.74 -30.86 9.01
C ARG A 397 7.90 -31.85 8.75
N GLY A 398 8.20 -32.15 7.48
CA GLY A 398 9.29 -33.05 7.11
C GLY A 398 8.99 -34.52 7.37
N LYS A 399 9.75 -35.17 8.26
CA LYS A 399 9.67 -36.62 8.50
C LYS A 399 8.30 -37.03 9.06
N ALA A 400 7.73 -38.08 8.47
CA ALA A 400 6.52 -38.70 8.97
C ALA A 400 6.77 -39.32 10.35
N LEU A 401 5.86 -39.07 11.30
CA LEU A 401 5.82 -39.76 12.58
C LEU A 401 4.90 -40.97 12.50
N ARG A 402 5.36 -42.09 13.03
CA ARG A 402 4.56 -43.31 13.24
C ARG A 402 3.54 -43.11 14.36
N ALA A 403 2.56 -44.00 14.49
CA ALA A 403 1.47 -43.84 15.45
C ALA A 403 1.95 -43.86 16.92
N ASP A 404 2.86 -44.75 17.25
CA ASP A 404 3.57 -44.83 18.54
C ASP A 404 4.33 -43.53 18.84
N GLN A 405 5.05 -43.00 17.86
CA GLN A 405 5.77 -41.73 18.00
C GLN A 405 4.81 -40.55 18.20
N ARG A 406 3.67 -40.52 17.51
CA ARG A 406 2.64 -39.49 17.71
C ARG A 406 2.05 -39.56 19.12
N LEU A 407 1.82 -40.76 19.67
CA LEU A 407 1.37 -40.90 21.05
C LEU A 407 2.43 -40.37 22.03
N ALA A 408 3.70 -40.72 21.84
CA ALA A 408 4.79 -40.21 22.69
C ALA A 408 4.91 -38.68 22.64
N VAL A 409 4.80 -38.09 21.45
CA VAL A 409 4.80 -36.63 21.26
C VAL A 409 3.58 -35.98 21.93
N TRP A 410 2.39 -36.59 21.78
CA TRP A 410 1.18 -36.12 22.43
C TRP A 410 1.32 -36.11 23.95
N GLU A 411 1.81 -37.20 24.54
CA GLU A 411 2.02 -37.30 25.98
C GLU A 411 3.04 -36.28 26.50
N ALA A 412 4.15 -36.07 25.76
CA ALA A 412 5.14 -35.07 26.11
C ALA A 412 4.57 -33.64 26.10
N ILE A 413 3.81 -33.30 25.05
CA ILE A 413 3.14 -31.99 24.95
C ILE A 413 2.06 -31.84 26.02
N ARG A 414 1.29 -32.90 26.27
CA ARG A 414 0.25 -32.94 27.30
C ARG A 414 0.84 -32.62 28.66
N HIS A 415 1.96 -33.23 29.02
CA HIS A 415 2.68 -32.95 30.27
C HIS A 415 2.95 -31.44 30.44
N VAL A 416 3.51 -30.79 29.41
CA VAL A 416 3.75 -29.33 29.44
C VAL A 416 2.46 -28.54 29.60
N THR A 417 1.43 -28.85 28.81
CA THR A 417 0.16 -28.12 28.85
C THR A 417 -0.62 -28.33 30.15
N ASP A 418 -0.51 -29.50 30.76
CA ASP A 418 -1.15 -29.82 32.03
C ASP A 418 -0.43 -29.12 33.19
N THR A 419 0.90 -29.03 33.16
CA THR A 419 1.66 -28.22 34.12
C THR A 419 1.28 -26.75 34.03
N LEU A 420 1.21 -26.18 32.82
CA LEU A 420 0.75 -24.80 32.64
C LEU A 420 -0.66 -24.59 33.22
N ARG A 421 -1.59 -25.53 32.96
CA ARG A 421 -2.95 -25.49 33.52
C ARG A 421 -2.96 -25.56 35.05
N GLN A 422 -2.15 -26.41 35.65
CA GLN A 422 -2.03 -26.54 37.12
C GLN A 422 -1.49 -25.25 37.76
N LEU A 423 -0.54 -24.58 37.11
CA LEU A 423 0.00 -23.30 37.54
C LEU A 423 -0.94 -22.12 37.22
N GLY A 424 -2.01 -22.34 36.46
CA GLY A 424 -2.93 -21.29 36.02
C GLY A 424 -2.32 -20.34 34.98
N GLN A 425 -1.22 -20.75 34.34
CA GLN A 425 -0.44 -19.98 33.36
C GLN A 425 -0.82 -20.32 31.93
N HIS A 426 -0.64 -19.36 31.02
CA HIS A 426 -0.98 -19.49 29.60
C HIS A 426 0.15 -18.95 28.72
N THR A 427 0.28 -19.49 27.52
CA THR A 427 0.95 -18.78 26.42
C THR A 427 -0.03 -17.84 25.71
N HIS A 428 0.46 -16.81 25.01
CA HIS A 428 -0.42 -15.91 24.24
C HIS A 428 -1.30 -16.66 23.22
N LEU A 429 -0.76 -17.69 22.55
CA LEU A 429 -1.53 -18.46 21.58
C LEU A 429 -2.57 -19.38 22.25
N GLN A 430 -2.28 -19.96 23.41
CA GLN A 430 -3.29 -20.68 24.20
C GLN A 430 -4.41 -19.75 24.64
N LEU A 431 -4.05 -18.54 25.09
CA LEU A 431 -5.02 -17.53 25.51
C LEU A 431 -5.93 -17.13 24.35
N ALA A 432 -5.38 -16.93 23.14
CA ALA A 432 -6.18 -16.66 21.94
C ALA A 432 -7.14 -17.81 21.61
N ASP A 433 -6.68 -19.06 21.70
CA ASP A 433 -7.48 -20.26 21.44
C ASP A 433 -8.58 -20.48 22.50
N GLU A 434 -8.31 -20.10 23.75
CA GLU A 434 -9.31 -20.08 24.83
C GLU A 434 -10.33 -18.96 24.66
N ALA A 435 -9.87 -17.74 24.41
CA ALA A 435 -10.73 -16.60 24.11
C ALA A 435 -11.64 -16.88 22.90
N ALA A 436 -11.15 -17.59 21.87
CA ALA A 436 -11.96 -18.02 20.74
C ALA A 436 -13.14 -18.91 21.17
N ARG A 437 -12.91 -19.85 22.09
CA ARG A 437 -13.97 -20.72 22.64
C ARG A 437 -14.98 -19.94 23.47
N LEU A 438 -14.49 -19.08 24.36
CA LEU A 438 -15.34 -18.21 25.18
C LEU A 438 -16.22 -17.33 24.31
N LEU A 439 -15.67 -16.74 23.23
CA LEU A 439 -16.49 -16.00 22.28
C LEU A 439 -17.46 -16.92 21.55
N ALA A 440 -17.05 -18.10 21.10
CA ALA A 440 -17.92 -19.04 20.37
C ALA A 440 -19.23 -19.33 21.13
N GLU A 441 -19.15 -19.45 22.45
CA GLU A 441 -20.29 -19.69 23.36
C GLU A 441 -21.14 -18.44 23.67
N ARG A 442 -20.66 -17.22 23.38
CA ARG A 442 -21.44 -16.00 23.60
C ARG A 442 -22.61 -15.91 22.60
N PRO A 443 -23.82 -15.55 23.06
CA PRO A 443 -24.98 -15.35 22.19
C PRO A 443 -24.86 -14.10 21.32
N VAL A 444 -24.18 -13.06 21.84
CA VAL A 444 -23.96 -11.78 21.17
C VAL A 444 -22.47 -11.60 20.94
N ARG A 445 -22.11 -11.23 19.70
CA ARG A 445 -20.73 -10.99 19.29
C ARG A 445 -20.34 -9.56 19.67
N PRO A 446 -19.10 -9.33 20.15
CA PRO A 446 -18.66 -8.02 20.61
C PRO A 446 -18.55 -6.98 19.49
N TYR A 447 -18.37 -7.42 18.23
CA TYR A 447 -18.25 -6.54 17.08
C TYR A 447 -19.20 -6.94 15.96
N ARG A 448 -19.62 -5.94 15.18
CA ARG A 448 -20.37 -6.19 13.93
C ARG A 448 -19.43 -6.42 12.75
N HIS A 449 -18.29 -5.74 12.75
CA HIS A 449 -17.30 -5.76 11.68
C HIS A 449 -15.91 -5.91 12.29
N VAL A 450 -15.07 -6.76 11.71
CA VAL A 450 -13.67 -6.93 12.11
C VAL A 450 -12.78 -6.67 10.89
N ILE A 451 -11.86 -5.73 11.03
CA ILE A 451 -10.89 -5.33 10.02
C ILE A 451 -9.51 -5.72 10.51
N VAL A 452 -8.81 -6.52 9.73
CA VAL A 452 -7.52 -7.12 10.08
C VAL A 452 -6.45 -6.59 9.13
N ASP A 453 -5.49 -5.84 9.65
CA ASP A 453 -4.28 -5.43 8.93
C ASP A 453 -3.07 -6.29 9.33
N GLU A 454 -2.18 -6.54 8.38
CA GLU A 454 -1.03 -7.45 8.51
C GLU A 454 -1.46 -8.90 8.89
N GLY A 455 -2.54 -9.38 8.28
CA GLY A 455 -3.15 -10.67 8.59
C GLY A 455 -2.27 -11.91 8.34
N GLN A 456 -1.21 -11.79 7.54
CA GLN A 456 -0.27 -12.89 7.23
C GLN A 456 0.51 -13.38 8.46
N ASP A 457 0.70 -12.52 9.45
CA ASP A 457 1.48 -12.85 10.66
C ASP A 457 0.61 -13.48 11.77
N LEU A 458 -0.70 -13.60 11.55
CA LEU A 458 -1.63 -14.16 12.52
C LEU A 458 -1.61 -15.69 12.52
N HIS A 459 -1.54 -16.25 13.72
CA HIS A 459 -1.64 -17.70 13.94
C HIS A 459 -3.09 -18.19 13.74
N PRO A 460 -3.35 -19.44 13.31
CA PRO A 460 -4.71 -19.98 13.19
C PRO A 460 -5.58 -19.87 14.46
N ALA A 461 -4.97 -19.91 15.65
CA ALA A 461 -5.68 -19.68 16.91
C ALA A 461 -6.22 -18.23 17.03
N GLN A 462 -5.42 -17.26 16.61
CA GLN A 462 -5.81 -15.85 16.55
C GLN A 462 -6.89 -15.64 15.48
N TRP A 463 -6.78 -16.31 14.32
CA TRP A 463 -7.84 -16.30 13.31
C TRP A 463 -9.17 -16.84 13.83
N ARG A 464 -9.17 -17.94 14.59
CA ARG A 464 -10.38 -18.46 15.24
C ARG A 464 -11.00 -17.42 16.17
N LEU A 465 -10.18 -16.77 17.00
CA LEU A 465 -10.64 -15.69 17.88
C LEU A 465 -11.35 -14.58 17.09
N LEU A 466 -10.70 -14.06 16.05
CA LEU A 466 -11.27 -12.99 15.21
C LEU A 466 -12.55 -13.43 14.49
N SER A 467 -12.60 -14.67 14.00
CA SER A 467 -13.80 -15.22 13.35
C SER A 467 -15.01 -15.34 14.29
N HIS A 468 -14.78 -15.46 15.60
CA HIS A 468 -15.81 -15.50 16.62
C HIS A 468 -16.07 -14.13 17.27
N ALA A 469 -15.30 -13.10 16.92
CA ALA A 469 -15.47 -11.73 17.39
C ALA A 469 -16.53 -10.94 16.61
N ALA A 470 -16.75 -11.28 15.33
CA ALA A 470 -17.81 -10.72 14.50
C ALA A 470 -19.01 -11.68 14.36
N ALA A 471 -20.21 -11.12 14.19
CA ALA A 471 -21.37 -11.88 13.71
C ALA A 471 -21.21 -12.22 12.23
N ARG A 472 -21.40 -13.50 11.87
CA ARG A 472 -21.35 -13.94 10.48
C ARG A 472 -22.40 -13.21 9.66
N GLY A 473 -22.01 -12.73 8.50
CA GLY A 473 -22.92 -12.04 7.60
C GLY A 473 -22.18 -11.03 6.71
N PRO A 474 -22.93 -10.13 6.05
CA PRO A 474 -22.32 -9.13 5.20
C PRO A 474 -21.31 -8.28 5.97
N ASP A 475 -20.17 -7.99 5.36
CA ASP A 475 -19.11 -7.16 5.93
C ASP A 475 -18.55 -7.64 7.29
N ASP A 476 -18.67 -8.92 7.62
CA ASP A 476 -18.21 -9.45 8.90
C ASP A 476 -16.69 -9.34 9.10
N LEU A 477 -15.90 -9.75 8.12
CA LEU A 477 -14.43 -9.68 8.14
C LEU A 477 -13.87 -8.99 6.89
N PHE A 478 -12.88 -8.12 7.09
CA PHE A 478 -12.09 -7.50 6.02
C PHE A 478 -10.60 -7.67 6.33
N ILE A 479 -9.85 -8.30 5.42
CA ILE A 479 -8.50 -8.78 5.68
C ILE A 479 -7.51 -8.16 4.68
N SER A 480 -6.45 -7.55 5.20
CA SER A 480 -5.34 -6.94 4.47
C SER A 480 -4.03 -7.64 4.87
N PRO A 481 -3.56 -8.66 4.12
CA PRO A 481 -2.23 -9.22 4.31
C PRO A 481 -1.20 -8.51 3.43
N ARG A 482 0.03 -8.35 3.95
CA ARG A 482 1.22 -8.07 3.15
C ARG A 482 1.56 -9.28 2.28
N PRO A 483 2.02 -9.08 1.04
CA PRO A 483 2.43 -10.19 0.20
C PRO A 483 3.63 -10.90 0.82
N THR A 484 3.58 -12.23 0.85
CA THR A 484 4.75 -13.05 1.05
C THR A 484 5.58 -13.04 -0.24
N PRO A 485 6.92 -12.91 -0.18
CA PRO A 485 7.73 -13.14 -1.36
C PRO A 485 7.45 -14.55 -1.89
N PRO A 486 7.42 -14.76 -3.22
CA PRO A 486 7.23 -16.10 -3.77
C PRO A 486 8.29 -17.02 -3.18
N THR A 487 7.86 -18.17 -2.68
CA THR A 487 8.79 -19.21 -2.22
C THR A 487 9.64 -19.59 -3.43
N PRO A 488 10.98 -19.50 -3.37
CA PRO A 488 11.80 -19.90 -4.51
C PRO A 488 11.46 -21.35 -4.87
N PRO A 489 11.33 -21.67 -6.16
CA PRO A 489 11.03 -23.04 -6.58
C PRO A 489 12.12 -23.96 -6.02
N THR A 490 11.70 -25.08 -5.43
CA THR A 490 12.63 -26.13 -5.04
C THR A 490 13.35 -26.60 -6.32
N PRO A 491 14.69 -26.59 -6.38
CA PRO A 491 15.39 -27.00 -7.58
C PRO A 491 14.97 -28.42 -7.97
N GLY A 492 14.42 -28.59 -9.17
CA GLY A 492 14.06 -29.89 -9.74
C GLY A 492 12.57 -30.28 -9.73
N MET A 493 11.64 -29.40 -9.34
CA MET A 493 10.20 -29.70 -9.47
C MET A 493 9.59 -28.99 -10.70
N PRO A 494 8.87 -29.68 -11.61
CA PRO A 494 8.21 -29.04 -12.74
C PRO A 494 7.12 -28.06 -12.25
N PRO A 495 6.86 -26.97 -13.00
CA PRO A 495 5.92 -25.94 -12.59
C PRO A 495 4.54 -26.54 -12.37
N ARG A 496 3.99 -26.37 -11.15
CA ARG A 496 2.60 -26.72 -10.86
C ARG A 496 1.71 -25.77 -11.65
N ARG A 497 0.91 -26.31 -12.59
CA ARG A 497 -0.20 -25.59 -13.20
C ARG A 497 -1.17 -25.18 -12.08
N GLY A 498 -1.17 -23.91 -11.72
CA GLY A 498 -2.16 -23.32 -10.83
C GLY A 498 -3.51 -23.31 -11.53
N GLY A 499 -4.36 -24.29 -11.19
CA GLY A 499 -5.79 -24.21 -11.47
C GLY A 499 -6.40 -23.18 -10.52
N ALA A 500 -7.05 -22.17 -11.10
CA ALA A 500 -7.95 -21.30 -10.36
C ALA A 500 -9.04 -22.17 -9.70
N VAL A 501 -9.19 -22.04 -8.38
CA VAL A 501 -10.37 -22.50 -7.65
C VAL A 501 -10.90 -21.27 -6.93
N TRP A 502 -12.17 -20.98 -7.24
CA TRP A 502 -12.96 -19.78 -6.92
C TRP A 502 -13.02 -19.42 -5.44
#